data_AF-A0A5B0PGH5-F1
#
_entry.id   AF-A0A5B0PGH5-F1
#
_cell.length_a   1.000
_cell.length_b   1.000
_cell.length_c   1.000
_cell.angle_alpha   90.00
_cell.angle_beta   90.00
_cell.angle_gamma   90.00
#
_symmetry.space_group_name_H-M   'P 1'
#
loop_
_entity.id
_entity.type
_entity.pdbx_description
1 polymer ?
#
loop_
_entity_poly.entity_id
_entity_poly.type
_entity_poly.pdbx_seq_one_letter_code
_entity_poly.pdbx_strand_id
1 'polypeptide(L)'
;MRTRFSGLSCVEHDAVTHVHAAVRRQLKQVRHKLRNVLLTGIVPNGEPTLPIIPNVTNLSRMVWRHLFPVHEQTSNAVVDRDVGGLLRIQIVYLRLATLVNYYAVGSRHISQWHQIDTRLRAHRALTNNFTNHWHRLLCAKDATLFGHEPRLEDVDLTQITVPSVAEVNARIAESNSA
;
A
#
# COMPACT_ATOMS: atom_id res chain seq x y z
N MET A 1 -27.55 -53.00 -7.78
CA MET A 1 -26.24 -52.58 -8.33
C MET A 1 -26.19 -51.05 -8.30
N ARG A 2 -25.63 -50.43 -7.25
CA ARG A 2 -25.50 -48.97 -7.10
C ARG A 2 -24.02 -48.61 -7.32
N THR A 3 -23.71 -48.10 -8.49
CA THR A 3 -22.40 -47.54 -8.83
C THR A 3 -22.24 -46.20 -8.10
N ARG A 4 -21.16 -46.09 -7.31
CA ARG A 4 -20.85 -44.94 -6.46
C ARG A 4 -20.44 -43.73 -7.31
N PHE A 5 -21.15 -42.61 -7.13
CA PHE A 5 -20.69 -41.26 -7.45
C PHE A 5 -19.65 -40.78 -6.42
N SER A 6 -18.47 -41.41 -6.36
CA SER A 6 -17.39 -41.00 -5.43
C SER A 6 -16.18 -40.39 -6.15
N GLY A 7 -16.15 -40.39 -7.48
CA GLY A 7 -15.06 -39.81 -8.27
C GLY A 7 -15.18 -38.31 -8.52
N LEU A 8 -16.40 -37.76 -8.65
CA LEU A 8 -16.61 -36.34 -8.97
C LEU A 8 -16.19 -35.41 -7.83
N SER A 9 -16.49 -35.76 -6.58
CA SER A 9 -16.21 -34.91 -5.41
C SER A 9 -14.71 -34.74 -5.12
N CYS A 10 -13.88 -35.73 -5.50
CA CYS A 10 -12.43 -35.69 -5.33
C CYS A 10 -11.79 -34.75 -6.38
N VAL A 11 -12.21 -34.87 -7.64
CA VAL A 11 -11.72 -34.02 -8.75
C VAL A 11 -12.12 -32.56 -8.56
N GLU A 12 -13.33 -32.29 -8.05
CA GLU A 12 -13.76 -30.93 -7.70
C GLU A 12 -12.95 -30.35 -6.54
N HIS A 13 -12.65 -31.14 -5.52
CA HIS A 13 -11.83 -30.70 -4.38
C HIS A 13 -10.38 -30.39 -4.80
N ASP A 14 -9.81 -31.21 -5.68
CA ASP A 14 -8.48 -30.99 -6.25
C ASP A 14 -8.47 -29.74 -7.14
N ALA A 15 -9.48 -29.58 -8.01
CA ALA A 15 -9.63 -28.39 -8.85
C ALA A 15 -9.74 -27.10 -8.00
N VAL A 16 -10.55 -27.10 -6.94
CA VAL A 16 -10.68 -25.97 -6.01
C VAL A 16 -9.35 -25.68 -5.30
N THR A 17 -8.63 -26.73 -4.89
CA THR A 17 -7.31 -26.59 -4.24
C THR A 17 -6.27 -25.99 -5.19
N HIS A 18 -6.26 -26.44 -6.46
CA HIS A 18 -5.41 -25.90 -7.51
C HIS A 18 -5.71 -24.44 -7.82
N VAL A 19 -6.99 -24.06 -7.93
CA VAL A 19 -7.42 -22.67 -8.11
C VAL A 19 -7.00 -21.81 -6.92
N HIS A 20 -7.24 -22.27 -5.68
CA HIS A 20 -6.80 -21.56 -4.48
C HIS A 20 -5.29 -21.35 -4.45
N ALA A 21 -4.49 -22.36 -4.82
CA ALA A 21 -3.05 -22.23 -4.91
C ALA A 21 -2.62 -21.22 -5.97
N ALA A 22 -3.24 -21.25 -7.16
CA ALA A 22 -2.97 -20.31 -8.23
C ALA A 22 -3.31 -18.86 -7.83
N VAL A 23 -4.49 -18.63 -7.23
CA VAL A 23 -4.91 -17.31 -6.73
C VAL A 23 -3.94 -16.81 -5.65
N ARG A 24 -3.54 -17.65 -4.70
CA ARG A 24 -2.55 -17.27 -3.66
C ARG A 24 -1.20 -16.87 -4.27
N ARG A 25 -0.73 -17.61 -5.28
CA ARG A 25 0.51 -17.27 -6.01
C ARG A 25 0.38 -15.93 -6.73
N GLN A 26 -0.72 -15.71 -7.44
CA GLN A 26 -0.97 -14.44 -8.14
C GLN A 26 -1.03 -13.26 -7.17
N LEU A 27 -1.76 -13.40 -6.07
CA LEU A 27 -1.83 -12.37 -5.03
C LEU A 27 -0.46 -12.07 -4.43
N LYS A 28 0.36 -13.10 -4.16
CA LYS A 28 1.73 -12.92 -3.68
C LYS A 28 2.58 -12.15 -4.68
N GLN A 29 2.47 -12.47 -5.97
CA GLN A 29 3.21 -11.79 -7.03
C GLN A 29 2.77 -10.32 -7.18
N VAL A 30 1.47 -10.04 -7.24
CA VAL A 30 0.93 -8.68 -7.31
C VAL A 30 1.39 -7.86 -6.10
N ARG A 31 1.28 -8.42 -4.90
CA ARG A 31 1.76 -7.78 -3.66
C ARG A 31 3.25 -7.48 -3.70
N HIS A 32 4.08 -8.42 -4.18
CA HIS A 32 5.51 -8.21 -4.28
C HIS A 32 5.86 -7.11 -5.29
N LYS A 33 5.20 -7.10 -6.46
CA LYS A 33 5.42 -6.07 -7.47
C LYS A 33 4.92 -4.69 -7.01
N LEU A 34 3.74 -4.62 -6.38
CA LEU A 34 3.22 -3.39 -5.79
C LEU A 34 4.16 -2.84 -4.71
N ARG A 35 4.73 -3.70 -3.85
CA ARG A 35 5.77 -3.29 -2.90
C ARG A 35 6.93 -2.60 -3.60
N ASN A 36 7.42 -3.14 -4.71
CA ASN A 36 8.53 -2.54 -5.44
C ASN A 36 8.14 -1.18 -6.05
N VAL A 37 6.90 -1.03 -6.55
CA VAL A 37 6.39 0.26 -7.02
C VAL A 37 6.32 1.28 -5.88
N LEU A 38 5.80 0.89 -4.71
CA LEU A 38 5.74 1.72 -3.50
C LEU A 38 7.12 2.14 -2.98
N LEU A 39 8.16 1.37 -3.31
CA LEU A 39 9.55 1.60 -2.90
C LEU A 39 10.44 2.09 -4.06
N THR A 40 9.83 2.69 -5.09
CA THR A 40 10.56 3.32 -6.19
C THR A 40 11.54 4.37 -5.65
N GLY A 41 12.80 4.31 -6.07
CA GLY A 41 13.87 5.19 -5.60
C GLY A 41 14.48 4.81 -4.25
N ILE A 42 14.04 3.70 -3.63
CA ILE A 42 14.52 3.22 -2.33
C ILE A 42 15.21 1.85 -2.45
N VAL A 43 14.58 0.91 -3.18
CA VAL A 43 15.11 -0.45 -3.35
C VAL A 43 15.87 -0.57 -4.67
N PRO A 44 17.08 -1.16 -4.69
CA PRO A 44 17.81 -1.44 -5.92
C PRO A 44 16.96 -2.28 -6.89
N ASN A 45 16.86 -1.83 -8.13
CA ASN A 45 16.09 -2.47 -9.20
C ASN A 45 16.98 -3.09 -10.29
N GLY A 46 18.30 -3.18 -10.05
CA GLY A 46 19.28 -3.67 -11.01
C GLY A 46 19.96 -2.58 -11.84
N GLU A 47 19.52 -1.32 -11.72
CA GLU A 47 20.18 -0.17 -12.34
C GLU A 47 21.38 0.32 -11.52
N PRO A 48 22.40 0.96 -12.14
CA PRO A 48 23.60 1.46 -11.44
C PRO A 48 23.30 2.53 -10.39
N THR A 49 22.21 3.29 -10.59
CA THR A 49 21.79 4.37 -9.70
C THR A 49 20.29 4.28 -9.45
N LEU A 50 19.87 4.58 -8.23
CA LEU A 50 18.45 4.63 -7.88
C LEU A 50 17.79 5.85 -8.55
N PRO A 51 16.56 5.71 -9.09
CA PRO A 51 15.80 6.85 -9.55
C PRO A 51 15.41 7.77 -8.38
N ILE A 52 14.99 8.99 -8.68
CA ILE A 52 14.37 9.88 -7.69
C ILE A 52 13.13 9.22 -7.08
N ILE A 53 12.87 9.50 -5.81
CA ILE A 53 11.68 8.98 -5.12
C ILE A 53 10.48 9.82 -5.57
N PRO A 54 9.43 9.24 -6.14
CA PRO A 54 8.33 10.02 -6.70
C PRO A 54 7.51 10.70 -5.60
N ASN A 55 6.96 11.88 -5.88
CA ASN A 55 5.91 12.47 -5.05
C ASN A 55 4.62 11.64 -5.11
N VAL A 56 3.64 11.96 -4.25
CA VAL A 56 2.38 11.20 -4.18
C VAL A 56 1.63 11.15 -5.53
N THR A 57 1.68 12.22 -6.32
CA THR A 57 1.01 12.28 -7.63
C THR A 57 1.63 11.29 -8.60
N ASN A 58 2.96 11.34 -8.76
CA ASN A 58 3.68 10.44 -9.65
C ASN A 58 3.61 8.99 -9.17
N LEU A 59 3.76 8.76 -7.86
CA LEU A 59 3.60 7.42 -7.28
C LEU A 59 2.21 6.86 -7.54
N SER A 60 1.17 7.68 -7.39
CA SER A 60 -0.20 7.24 -7.61
C SER A 60 -0.44 6.81 -9.05
N ARG A 61 0.15 7.52 -10.02
CA ARG A 61 0.10 7.15 -11.44
C ARG A 61 0.81 5.82 -11.69
N MET A 62 1.97 5.60 -11.07
CA MET A 62 2.71 4.34 -11.18
C MET A 62 1.92 3.17 -10.60
N VAL A 63 1.34 3.33 -9.40
CA VAL A 63 0.48 2.32 -8.77
C VAL A 63 -0.74 2.02 -9.63
N TRP A 64 -1.42 3.04 -10.15
CA TRP A 64 -2.60 2.86 -10.99
C TRP A 64 -2.28 2.06 -12.25
N ARG A 65 -1.26 2.45 -13.00
CA ARG A 65 -0.84 1.72 -14.22
C ARG A 65 -0.39 0.30 -13.92
N HIS A 66 0.25 0.10 -12.77
CA HIS A 66 0.65 -1.23 -12.34
C HIS A 66 -0.54 -2.16 -12.06
N LEU A 67 -1.59 -1.64 -11.41
CA LEU A 67 -2.80 -2.39 -11.09
C LEU A 67 -3.72 -2.59 -12.30
N PHE A 68 -3.67 -1.65 -13.26
CA PHE A 68 -4.49 -1.65 -14.47
C PHE A 68 -3.60 -1.59 -15.73
N PRO A 69 -2.85 -2.64 -16.05
CA PRO A 69 -1.87 -2.63 -17.14
C PRO A 69 -2.52 -2.43 -18.52
N VAL A 70 -3.80 -2.80 -18.70
CA VAL A 70 -4.57 -2.53 -19.94
C VAL A 70 -4.73 -1.03 -20.19
N HIS A 71 -4.50 -0.19 -19.18
CA HIS A 71 -4.59 1.27 -19.21
C HIS A 71 -3.22 1.94 -19.07
N GLU A 72 -2.12 1.26 -19.40
CA GLU A 72 -0.77 1.81 -19.27
C GLU A 72 -0.58 3.10 -20.10
N GLN A 73 -1.11 3.13 -21.32
CA GLN A 73 -1.01 4.29 -22.22
C GLN A 73 -2.02 5.41 -21.90
N THR A 74 -2.82 5.28 -20.84
CA THR A 74 -3.74 6.33 -20.41
C THR A 74 -2.97 7.58 -19.99
N SER A 75 -3.41 8.75 -20.46
CA SER A 75 -2.75 10.02 -20.19
C SER A 75 -2.70 10.34 -18.69
N ASN A 76 -1.68 11.08 -18.25
CA ASN A 76 -1.54 11.46 -16.84
C ASN A 76 -2.78 12.21 -16.32
N ALA A 77 -3.38 13.09 -17.12
CA ALA A 77 -4.58 13.84 -16.73
C ALA A 77 -5.79 12.93 -16.47
N VAL A 78 -5.96 11.88 -17.28
CA VAL A 78 -7.04 10.90 -17.07
C VAL A 78 -6.76 10.08 -15.81
N VAL A 79 -5.53 9.60 -15.63
CA VAL A 79 -5.14 8.88 -14.42
C VAL A 79 -5.34 9.76 -13.18
N ASP A 80 -4.99 11.04 -13.22
CA ASP A 80 -5.13 11.94 -12.07
C ASP A 80 -6.58 12.20 -11.68
N ARG A 81 -7.50 12.19 -12.66
CA ARG A 81 -8.94 12.29 -12.43
C ARG A 81 -9.48 11.00 -11.81
N ASP A 82 -9.05 9.85 -12.32
CA ASP A 82 -9.55 8.55 -11.89
C ASP A 82 -8.97 8.15 -10.52
N VAL A 83 -7.73 8.57 -10.22
CA VAL A 83 -7.11 8.47 -8.89
C VAL A 83 -7.60 9.63 -8.02
N GLY A 84 -8.80 9.46 -7.46
CA GLY A 84 -9.37 10.40 -6.50
C GLY A 84 -8.56 10.56 -5.21
N GLY A 85 -8.89 11.60 -4.43
CA GLY A 85 -8.15 11.97 -3.21
C GLY A 85 -8.04 10.84 -2.17
N LEU A 86 -9.13 10.08 -1.97
CA LEU A 86 -9.12 8.95 -1.03
C LEU A 86 -8.14 7.85 -1.45
N LEU A 87 -8.06 7.54 -2.75
CA LEU A 87 -7.14 6.53 -3.25
C LEU A 87 -5.69 7.00 -3.09
N ARG A 88 -5.40 8.28 -3.33
CA ARG A 88 -4.07 8.86 -3.06
C ARG A 88 -3.69 8.72 -1.59
N ILE A 89 -4.60 9.03 -0.67
CA ILE A 89 -4.38 8.86 0.78
C ILE A 89 -4.07 7.40 1.12
N GLN A 90 -4.79 6.45 0.52
CA GLN A 90 -4.52 5.02 0.71
C GLN A 90 -3.13 4.63 0.18
N ILE A 91 -2.70 5.18 -0.96
CA ILE A 91 -1.36 4.95 -1.52
C ILE A 91 -0.28 5.54 -0.61
N VAL A 92 -0.49 6.73 -0.05
CA VAL A 92 0.41 7.33 0.97
C VAL A 92 0.55 6.39 2.17
N TYR A 93 -0.58 5.92 2.71
CA TYR A 93 -0.55 4.99 3.83
C TYR A 93 0.20 3.70 3.48
N LEU A 94 -0.08 3.12 2.31
CA LEU A 94 0.61 1.93 1.82
C LEU A 94 2.11 2.16 1.69
N ARG A 95 2.55 3.29 1.14
CA ARG A 95 3.97 3.65 1.05
C ARG A 95 4.62 3.71 2.43
N LEU A 96 4.07 4.51 3.35
CA LEU A 96 4.65 4.69 4.69
C LEU A 96 4.66 3.38 5.49
N ALA A 97 3.56 2.62 5.47
CA ALA A 97 3.51 1.33 6.13
C ALA A 97 4.51 0.32 5.50
N THR A 98 4.68 0.37 4.18
CA THR A 98 5.64 -0.50 3.48
C THR A 98 7.07 -0.16 3.89
N LEU A 99 7.40 1.13 3.93
CA LEU A 99 8.69 1.67 4.36
C LEU A 99 9.02 1.33 5.82
N VAL A 100 8.08 1.53 6.74
CA VAL A 100 8.26 1.16 8.16
C VAL A 100 8.59 -0.33 8.28
N ASN A 101 7.88 -1.18 7.55
CA ASN A 101 8.15 -2.63 7.55
C ASN A 101 9.48 -2.98 6.88
N TYR A 102 9.88 -2.24 5.84
CA TYR A 102 11.13 -2.48 5.13
C TYR A 102 12.35 -2.17 6.01
N TYR A 103 12.30 -1.09 6.79
CA TYR A 103 13.36 -0.68 7.71
C TYR A 103 13.28 -1.34 9.10
N ALA A 104 12.16 -1.97 9.46
CA ALA A 104 12.03 -2.73 10.69
C ALA A 104 12.87 -4.01 10.66
N VAL A 105 14.06 -3.96 11.27
CA VAL A 105 14.93 -5.13 11.47
C VAL A 105 14.25 -6.08 12.47
N GLY A 106 13.53 -7.11 12.00
CA GLY A 106 13.13 -8.25 12.85
C GLY A 106 11.71 -8.82 12.70
N SER A 107 10.79 -8.18 11.98
CA SER A 107 9.37 -8.61 11.94
C SER A 107 9.03 -9.51 10.74
N ARG A 108 9.82 -10.58 10.51
CA ARG A 108 9.63 -11.49 9.36
C ARG A 108 8.45 -12.47 9.49
N HIS A 109 7.75 -12.52 10.63
CA HIS A 109 6.75 -13.55 10.91
C HIS A 109 5.29 -13.17 10.56
N ILE A 110 4.95 -11.89 10.42
CA ILE A 110 3.61 -11.45 10.01
C ILE A 110 3.72 -10.77 8.65
N SER A 111 3.00 -11.30 7.66
CA SER A 111 2.92 -10.68 6.32
C SER A 111 2.59 -9.19 6.47
N GLN A 112 3.46 -8.32 5.95
CA GLN A 112 3.28 -6.87 5.84
C GLN A 112 1.83 -6.49 5.46
N TRP A 113 1.26 -7.23 4.52
CA TRP A 113 -0.11 -7.05 4.04
C TRP A 113 -1.17 -7.37 5.09
N HIS A 114 -0.95 -8.39 5.92
CA HIS A 114 -1.86 -8.70 7.02
C HIS A 114 -1.89 -7.56 8.05
N GLN A 115 -0.74 -6.94 8.35
CA GLN A 115 -0.68 -5.80 9.28
C GLN A 115 -1.40 -4.57 8.71
N ILE A 116 -1.16 -4.27 7.43
CA ILE A 116 -1.83 -3.19 6.68
C ILE A 116 -3.35 -3.43 6.65
N ASP A 117 -3.79 -4.64 6.28
CA ASP A 117 -5.21 -5.00 6.17
C ASP A 117 -5.93 -4.95 7.52
N THR A 118 -5.28 -5.41 8.58
CA THR A 118 -5.83 -5.38 9.94
C THR A 118 -5.97 -3.94 10.43
N ARG A 119 -4.98 -3.08 10.16
CA ARG A 119 -5.05 -1.67 10.52
C ARG A 119 -6.10 -0.91 9.71
N LEU A 120 -6.20 -1.15 8.40
CA LEU A 120 -7.27 -0.58 7.58
C LEU A 120 -8.66 -1.01 8.07
N ARG A 121 -8.83 -2.27 8.48
CA ARG A 121 -10.08 -2.76 9.09
C ARG A 121 -10.39 -2.06 10.41
N ALA A 122 -9.40 -1.90 11.29
CA ALA A 122 -9.57 -1.17 12.54
C ALA A 122 -9.95 0.30 12.29
N HIS A 123 -9.35 0.97 11.31
CA HIS A 123 -9.67 2.35 10.95
C HIS A 123 -11.12 2.53 10.45
N ARG A 124 -11.69 1.53 9.76
CA ARG A 124 -13.12 1.57 9.35
C ARG A 124 -14.10 1.57 10.52
N ALA A 125 -13.66 1.14 11.71
CA ALA A 125 -14.48 1.16 12.93
C ALA A 125 -14.35 2.49 13.71
N LEU A 126 -13.51 3.43 13.26
CA LEU A 126 -13.29 4.73 13.91
C LEU A 126 -14.20 5.82 13.32
N THR A 127 -14.37 6.90 14.07
CA THR A 127 -15.22 8.03 13.65
C THR A 127 -14.66 8.74 12.41
N ASN A 128 -15.55 9.39 11.64
CA ASN A 128 -15.14 10.20 10.47
C ASN A 128 -14.16 11.31 10.86
N ASN A 129 -14.31 11.90 12.05
CA ASN A 129 -13.41 12.95 12.53
C ASN A 129 -11.98 12.41 12.69
N PHE A 130 -11.82 11.28 13.39
CA PHE A 130 -10.53 10.64 13.56
C PHE A 130 -9.88 10.31 12.22
N THR A 131 -10.64 9.71 11.31
CA THR A 131 -10.16 9.29 10.00
C THR A 131 -9.68 10.49 9.17
N ASN A 132 -10.39 11.62 9.20
CA ASN A 132 -9.98 12.84 8.51
C ASN A 132 -8.68 13.43 9.06
N HIS A 133 -8.52 13.51 10.39
CA HIS A 133 -7.27 13.99 10.98
C HIS A 133 -6.09 13.07 10.69
N TRP A 134 -6.32 11.76 10.73
CA TRP A 134 -5.31 10.77 10.36
C TRP A 134 -4.89 10.90 8.89
N HIS A 135 -5.84 11.05 7.96
CA HIS A 135 -5.57 11.29 6.54
C HIS A 135 -4.72 12.55 6.32
N ARG A 136 -5.02 13.64 7.03
CA ARG A 136 -4.25 14.89 6.95
C ARG A 136 -2.82 14.71 7.44
N LEU A 137 -2.62 14.02 8.57
CA LEU A 137 -1.29 13.74 9.11
C LEU A 137 -0.46 12.86 8.16
N LEU A 138 -1.08 11.84 7.56
CA LEU A 138 -0.43 11.00 6.55
C LEU A 138 0.04 11.83 5.36
N CYS A 139 -0.84 12.63 4.75
CA CYS A 139 -0.50 13.42 3.57
C CYS A 139 0.57 14.48 3.88
N ALA A 140 0.50 15.12 5.05
CA ALA A 140 1.49 16.09 5.47
C ALA A 140 2.87 15.45 5.61
N LYS A 141 2.97 14.32 6.32
CA LYS A 141 4.24 13.60 6.51
C LYS A 141 4.83 13.13 5.18
N ASP A 142 4.00 12.59 4.31
CA ASP A 142 4.39 12.12 2.99
C ASP A 142 4.86 13.26 2.06
N ALA A 143 4.18 14.41 2.12
CA ALA A 143 4.59 15.62 1.39
C ALA A 143 5.92 16.18 1.91
N THR A 144 6.14 16.19 3.23
CA THR A 144 7.43 16.60 3.81
C THR A 144 8.57 15.69 3.34
N LEU A 145 8.34 14.37 3.32
CA LEU A 145 9.39 13.41 2.96
C LEU A 145 9.66 13.32 1.46
N PHE A 146 8.62 13.43 0.62
CA PHE A 146 8.71 13.05 -0.80
C PHE A 146 8.13 14.08 -1.76
N GLY A 147 7.61 15.21 -1.27
CA GLY A 147 6.91 16.21 -2.09
C GLY A 147 7.80 16.85 -3.16
N HIS A 148 9.09 16.99 -2.88
CA HIS A 148 10.09 17.56 -3.79
C HIS A 148 10.84 16.51 -4.64
N GLU A 149 10.38 15.26 -4.61
CA GLU A 149 10.97 14.14 -5.34
C GLU A 149 12.47 13.93 -5.05
N PRO A 150 12.85 13.76 -3.76
CA PRO A 150 14.25 13.70 -3.36
C PRO A 150 14.94 12.42 -3.83
N ARG A 151 16.27 12.43 -3.79
CA ARG A 151 17.06 11.19 -3.84
C ARG A 151 17.05 10.53 -2.46
N LEU A 152 17.34 9.23 -2.41
CA LEU A 152 17.38 8.49 -1.15
C LEU A 152 18.35 9.09 -0.12
N GLU A 153 19.48 9.63 -0.58
CA GLU A 153 20.51 10.26 0.27
C GLU A 153 20.02 11.54 0.98
N ASP A 154 19.00 12.21 0.43
CA ASP A 154 18.43 13.44 0.98
C ASP A 154 17.26 13.17 1.95
N VAL A 155 16.85 11.91 2.10
CA VAL A 155 15.71 11.54 2.96
C VAL A 155 16.18 11.14 4.36
N ASP A 156 15.69 11.86 5.37
CA ASP A 156 15.83 11.42 6.76
C ASP A 156 14.95 10.19 7.04
N LEU A 157 15.56 9.00 6.98
CA LEU A 157 14.89 7.72 7.20
C LEU A 157 14.33 7.57 8.62
N THR A 158 14.80 8.35 9.59
CA THR A 158 14.28 8.30 10.97
C THR A 158 12.88 8.90 11.10
N GLN A 159 12.48 9.75 10.14
CA GLN A 159 11.16 10.37 10.09
C GLN A 159 10.08 9.48 9.46
N ILE A 160 10.47 8.33 8.90
CA ILE A 160 9.58 7.35 8.29
C ILE A 160 8.77 6.65 9.39
N THR A 161 7.57 7.15 9.62
CA THR A 161 6.61 6.59 10.56
C THR A 161 5.19 6.69 10.02
N VAL A 162 4.27 5.92 10.60
CA VAL A 162 2.83 6.08 10.38
C VAL A 162 2.23 6.76 11.62
N PRO A 163 1.36 7.77 11.48
CA PRO A 163 0.75 8.44 12.62
C PRO A 163 0.07 7.44 13.57
N SER A 164 0.41 7.56 14.85
CA SER A 164 -0.15 6.84 15.97
C SER A 164 -1.51 7.40 16.38
N VAL A 165 -2.28 6.61 17.13
CA VAL A 165 -3.57 7.05 17.68
C VAL A 165 -3.39 8.26 18.61
N ALA A 166 -2.30 8.30 19.38
CA ALA A 166 -1.98 9.40 20.28
C ALA A 166 -1.76 10.72 19.53
N GLU A 167 -0.98 10.69 18.45
CA GLU A 167 -0.73 11.87 17.60
C GLU A 167 -2.03 12.39 16.94
N VAL A 168 -2.91 11.49 16.50
CA VAL A 168 -4.21 11.88 15.92
C VAL A 168 -5.10 12.52 16.99
N ASN A 169 -5.17 11.93 18.19
CA ASN A 169 -5.97 12.46 19.29
C ASN A 169 -5.47 13.82 19.78
N ALA A 170 -4.14 14.01 19.86
CA ALA A 170 -3.54 15.30 20.18
C ALA A 170 -3.96 16.37 19.15
N ARG A 171 -3.90 16.04 17.85
CA ARG A 171 -4.31 16.96 16.79
C ARG A 171 -5.80 17.28 16.82
N ILE A 172 -6.66 16.32 17.16
CA ILE A 172 -8.10 16.56 17.34
C ILE A 172 -8.34 17.52 18.50
N ALA A 173 -7.65 17.32 19.63
CA ALA A 173 -7.77 18.18 20.80
C ALA A 173 -7.36 19.63 20.48
N GLU A 174 -6.21 19.83 19.82
CA GLU A 174 -5.74 21.14 19.34
C GLU A 174 -6.78 21.83 18.43
N SER A 175 -7.38 21.08 17.51
CA SER A 175 -8.35 21.64 16.55
C SER A 175 -9.70 21.99 17.18
N ASN A 176 -10.04 21.40 18.33
CA ASN A 176 -11.25 21.71 19.09
C ASN A 176 -11.05 22.86 20.08
N SER A 177 -9.80 23.27 20.35
CA SER A 177 -9.45 24.38 21.24
C SER A 177 -9.14 25.68 20.50
N ALA A 178 -9.11 25.66 19.16
CA ALA A 178 -8.90 26.81 18.27
C ALA A 178 -10.24 27.30 17.69
#